data_AF-A0A661NFD4-F1
#
_entry.id   AF-A0A661NFD4-F1
#
_cell.length_a   1.000
_cell.length_b   1.000
_cell.length_c   1.000
_cell.angle_alpha   90.00
_cell.angle_beta   90.00
_cell.angle_gamma   90.00
#
_symmetry.space_group_name_H-M   'P 1'
#
loop_
_entity.id
_entity.type
_entity.pdbx_description
1 polymer ?
#
loop_
_entity_poly.entity_id
_entity_poly.type
_entity_poly.pdbx_seq_one_letter_code
_entity_poly.pdbx_strand_id
1 'polypeptide(L)'
;MGRTAPAPDIPPTPGMCPHVVVKAGGGSGGGSGGGGAGSGGGGSGGGPGGGGEGAGDGGPGAGAGAPNAETYKHCGTKSCPVDVGTGRMYTLPEEDLELPGPLPLSFKRQYSSFTNSRDIGLGYGWVHSYAWEVEVKATKTVVWTHTGTWEDFPLLEPGQAVQGKWGWILRRETDGYVLDTNEGVWRAMLHSEDGKRFRLTEKYDRNDNRIELDYQNGA
;
A
#
# COMPACT_ATOMS: atom_id res chain seq x y z
N MET A 1 -26.60 36.12 15.52
CA MET A 1 -26.26 35.27 16.69
C MET A 1 -26.57 33.84 16.33
N GLY A 2 -25.54 33.03 16.11
CA GLY A 2 -25.68 31.61 15.79
C GLY A 2 -25.92 30.76 17.03
N ARG A 3 -26.42 29.54 16.79
CA ARG A 3 -26.18 28.34 17.60
C ARG A 3 -26.29 27.12 16.70
N THR A 4 -25.18 26.71 16.11
CA THR A 4 -24.97 25.34 15.61
C THR A 4 -24.78 24.45 16.84
N ALA A 5 -25.58 23.40 16.95
CA ALA A 5 -25.41 22.37 17.99
C ALA A 5 -24.11 21.57 17.73
N PRO A 6 -23.41 21.11 18.77
CA PRO A 6 -22.23 20.26 18.61
C PRO A 6 -22.65 18.91 18.02
N ALA A 7 -21.93 18.47 16.99
CA ALA A 7 -22.04 17.12 16.45
C ALA A 7 -21.63 16.09 17.53
N PRO A 8 -22.24 14.90 17.57
CA PRO A 8 -21.85 13.85 18.51
C PRO A 8 -20.44 13.33 18.17
N ASP A 9 -19.63 13.11 19.21
CA ASP A 9 -18.29 12.55 19.13
C ASP A 9 -18.33 11.16 18.44
N ILE A 10 -17.90 11.11 17.18
CA ILE A 10 -17.64 9.86 16.46
C ILE A 10 -16.36 9.24 17.02
N PRO A 11 -16.39 7.99 17.51
CA PRO A 11 -15.17 7.31 17.95
C PRO A 11 -14.21 7.12 16.77
N PRO A 12 -12.88 7.20 16.99
CA PRO A 12 -11.90 7.05 15.94
C PRO A 12 -11.99 5.66 15.30
N THR A 13 -11.81 5.60 13.98
CA THR A 13 -11.77 4.36 13.22
C THR A 13 -10.66 3.44 13.76
N PRO A 14 -10.98 2.18 14.14
CA PRO A 14 -9.98 1.22 14.57
C PRO A 14 -8.93 1.03 13.47
N GLY A 15 -7.64 1.15 13.82
CA GLY A 15 -6.51 1.01 12.88
C GLY A 15 -5.77 2.30 12.54
N MET A 16 -6.21 3.46 13.03
CA MET A 16 -5.39 4.67 13.00
C MET A 16 -4.38 4.69 14.15
N CYS A 17 -3.09 4.75 13.83
CA CYS A 17 -2.07 5.14 14.81
C CYS A 17 -2.48 6.49 15.44
N PRO A 18 -2.47 6.66 16.78
CA PRO A 18 -2.80 7.94 17.38
C PRO A 18 -1.80 8.99 16.88
N HIS A 19 -2.31 9.94 16.12
CA HIS A 19 -1.67 11.19 15.71
C HIS A 19 -0.87 11.83 16.86
N VAL A 20 0.45 11.95 16.70
CA VAL A 20 1.20 13.01 17.36
C VAL A 20 0.96 14.27 16.53
N VAL A 21 0.29 15.26 17.12
CA VAL A 21 0.15 16.58 16.53
C VAL A 21 1.51 17.28 16.64
N VAL A 22 2.30 17.27 15.55
CA VAL A 22 3.46 18.17 15.45
C VAL A 22 2.92 19.53 15.03
N LYS A 23 2.88 20.46 16.00
CA LYS A 23 2.53 21.86 15.79
C LYS A 23 3.66 22.52 14.99
N ALA A 24 3.49 22.66 13.68
CA ALA A 24 4.39 23.45 12.85
C ALA A 24 4.22 24.94 13.21
N GLY A 25 5.16 25.48 13.98
CA GLY A 25 5.24 26.90 14.30
C GLY A 25 5.78 27.68 13.11
N GLY A 26 4.97 28.61 12.58
CA GLY A 26 5.41 29.58 11.59
C GLY A 26 6.45 30.54 12.19
N GLY A 27 7.63 30.60 11.59
CA GLY A 27 8.69 31.52 11.96
C GLY A 27 8.58 32.84 11.18
N SER A 28 8.20 33.91 11.88
CA SER A 28 8.34 35.29 11.41
C SER A 28 9.79 35.73 11.58
N GLY A 29 10.38 36.26 10.50
CA GLY A 29 11.75 36.75 10.48
C GLY A 29 11.99 37.99 11.36
N GLY A 30 13.22 38.10 11.85
CA GLY A 30 13.71 39.26 12.60
C GLY A 30 15.18 39.07 12.97
N GLY A 31 16.07 39.43 12.05
CA GLY A 31 17.51 39.49 12.32
C GLY A 31 17.89 40.74 13.09
N SER A 32 18.79 40.60 14.05
CA SER A 32 19.74 41.65 14.43
C SER A 32 20.94 41.00 15.11
N GLY A 33 22.14 41.33 14.62
CA GLY A 33 23.41 40.85 15.13
C GLY A 33 23.91 41.68 16.32
N GLY A 34 24.90 41.13 17.02
CA GLY A 34 25.65 41.84 18.05
C GLY A 34 26.66 40.91 18.72
N GLY A 35 27.95 41.16 18.48
CA GLY A 35 29.06 40.35 18.97
C GLY A 35 29.38 40.55 20.45
N GLY A 36 30.27 39.70 20.96
CA GLY A 36 30.86 39.84 22.29
C GLY A 36 31.83 38.70 22.60
N ALA A 37 33.12 39.01 22.64
CA ALA A 37 34.21 38.12 23.02
C ALA A 37 34.26 37.85 24.53
N GLY A 38 34.81 36.70 24.93
CA GLY A 38 35.15 36.40 26.33
C GLY A 38 35.93 35.10 26.47
N SER A 39 37.11 35.20 27.07
CA SER A 39 38.22 34.25 27.10
C SER A 39 38.30 33.37 28.37
N GLY A 40 38.76 32.12 28.21
CA GLY A 40 39.80 31.49 29.06
C GLY A 40 39.38 30.65 30.28
N GLY A 41 40.04 29.49 30.43
CA GLY A 41 40.18 28.76 31.72
C GLY A 41 39.94 27.25 31.65
N GLY A 42 41.01 26.45 31.75
CA GLY A 42 40.97 24.98 31.63
C GLY A 42 40.56 24.19 32.87
N GLY A 43 40.33 22.89 32.67
CA GLY A 43 40.16 21.88 33.72
C GLY A 43 39.87 20.49 33.12
N SER A 44 40.77 19.54 33.36
CA SER A 44 40.71 18.15 32.91
C SER A 44 39.72 17.31 33.74
N GLY A 45 38.97 16.41 33.11
CA GLY A 45 38.16 15.38 33.79
C GLY A 45 37.38 14.52 32.81
N GLY A 46 37.68 13.22 32.76
CA GLY A 46 37.18 12.28 31.75
C GLY A 46 35.71 11.85 31.89
N GLY A 47 35.13 11.44 30.76
CA GLY A 47 33.84 10.76 30.62
C GLY A 47 33.63 10.36 29.15
N PRO A 48 32.96 9.22 28.85
CA PRO A 48 32.95 8.64 27.52
C PRO A 48 32.17 9.54 26.53
N GLY A 49 32.75 9.72 25.35
CA GLY A 49 32.30 10.66 24.33
C GLY A 49 30.87 10.41 23.84
N GLY A 50 29.96 11.32 24.19
CA GLY A 50 28.75 11.58 23.44
C GLY A 50 29.08 12.52 22.28
N GLY A 51 29.37 11.97 21.12
CA GLY A 51 29.53 12.73 19.87
C GLY A 51 28.16 13.16 19.36
N GLY A 52 27.69 14.31 19.81
CA GLY A 52 26.65 15.06 19.11
C GLY A 52 27.28 15.72 17.88
N GLU A 53 26.97 15.19 16.71
CA GLU A 53 27.24 15.81 15.41
C GLU A 53 25.86 16.23 14.88
N GLY A 54 25.48 17.49 14.98
CA GLY A 54 25.89 18.49 14.00
C GLY A 54 24.79 18.57 12.96
N ALA A 55 23.83 19.48 13.16
CA ALA A 55 22.83 19.81 12.16
C ALA A 55 23.54 20.48 10.98
N GLY A 56 23.95 19.67 10.00
CA GLY A 56 24.44 20.12 8.70
C GLY A 56 23.26 20.45 7.79
N ASP A 57 23.27 21.68 7.30
CA ASP A 57 22.36 22.24 6.29
C ASP A 57 21.96 21.25 5.19
N GLY A 58 20.65 21.14 4.97
CA GLY A 58 20.05 20.31 3.94
C GLY A 58 20.33 20.85 2.54
N GLY A 59 21.17 20.13 1.80
CA GLY A 59 21.15 20.14 0.33
C GLY A 59 20.11 19.15 -0.20
N PRO A 60 19.56 19.36 -1.42
CA PRO A 60 18.53 18.49 -1.96
C PRO A 60 19.17 17.17 -2.43
N GLY A 61 18.73 16.05 -1.86
CA GLY A 61 19.07 14.71 -2.36
C GLY A 61 20.06 13.92 -1.52
N ALA A 62 19.74 13.66 -0.26
CA ALA A 62 20.27 12.52 0.47
C ALA A 62 19.08 11.69 0.95
N GLY A 63 19.02 10.44 0.51
CA GLY A 63 17.91 9.53 0.79
C GLY A 63 17.61 9.50 2.29
N ALA A 64 16.33 9.41 2.62
CA ALA A 64 15.91 9.04 3.96
C ALA A 64 16.74 7.80 4.35
N GLY A 65 17.62 7.95 5.34
CA GLY A 65 18.42 6.85 5.84
C GLY A 65 17.51 5.67 6.12
N ALA A 66 17.96 4.47 5.75
CA ALA A 66 17.23 3.24 6.03
C ALA A 66 16.76 3.26 7.51
N PRO A 67 15.52 2.83 7.80
CA PRO A 67 14.98 2.92 9.16
C PRO A 67 15.95 2.26 10.13
N ASN A 68 16.28 2.97 11.20
CA ASN A 68 17.20 2.48 12.21
C ASN A 68 16.70 1.15 12.79
N ALA A 69 17.44 0.07 12.56
CA ALA A 69 17.11 -1.27 13.01
C ALA A 69 17.04 -1.37 14.55
N GLU A 70 17.76 -0.50 15.29
CA GLU A 70 17.66 -0.40 16.75
C GLU A 70 16.33 0.21 17.22
N THR A 71 15.80 1.18 16.45
CA THR A 71 14.52 1.85 16.75
C THR A 71 13.31 0.99 16.38
N TYR A 72 13.44 0.14 15.36
CA TYR A 72 12.36 -0.72 14.87
C TYR A 72 12.75 -2.20 14.89
N LYS A 73 13.05 -2.75 16.08
CA LYS A 73 13.38 -4.18 16.26
C LYS A 73 12.34 -5.17 15.70
N HIS A 74 11.10 -4.71 15.46
CA HIS A 74 9.99 -5.51 14.93
C HIS A 74 9.67 -5.23 13.45
N CYS A 75 10.56 -4.53 12.73
CA CYS A 75 10.39 -4.19 11.31
C CYS A 75 10.41 -5.38 10.35
N GLY A 76 10.31 -6.60 10.87
CA GLY A 76 10.26 -7.84 10.11
C GLY A 76 8.93 -8.06 9.40
N THR A 77 7.76 -7.81 10.01
CA THR A 77 6.47 -8.17 9.36
C THR A 77 5.17 -7.65 10.00
N LYS A 78 5.15 -7.01 11.18
CA LYS A 78 3.87 -6.62 11.83
C LYS A 78 3.69 -5.13 12.16
N SER A 79 4.75 -4.33 12.18
CA SER A 79 4.67 -2.94 12.67
C SER A 79 5.36 -1.90 11.79
N CYS A 80 5.88 -2.29 10.62
CA CYS A 80 6.49 -1.35 9.68
C CYS A 80 5.58 -1.20 8.47
N PRO A 81 4.77 -0.14 8.40
CA PRO A 81 3.78 0.06 7.35
C PRO A 81 4.44 0.50 6.03
N VAL A 82 5.74 0.24 5.82
CA VAL A 82 6.50 0.68 4.66
C VAL A 82 7.37 -0.47 4.15
N ASP A 83 7.22 -0.80 2.88
CA ASP A 83 8.13 -1.69 2.14
C ASP A 83 9.41 -0.91 1.82
N VAL A 84 10.54 -1.33 2.39
CA VAL A 84 11.82 -0.64 2.25
C VAL A 84 12.40 -0.72 0.84
N GLY A 85 12.06 -1.75 0.05
CA GLY A 85 12.55 -1.92 -1.31
C GLY A 85 11.81 -1.05 -2.31
N THR A 86 10.53 -0.77 -2.03
CA THR A 86 9.64 -0.10 -2.99
C THR A 86 9.14 1.27 -2.52
N GLY A 87 9.30 1.61 -1.24
CA GLY A 87 8.75 2.83 -0.61
C GLY A 87 7.23 2.78 -0.43
N ARG A 88 6.59 1.64 -0.70
CA ARG A 88 5.13 1.48 -0.60
C ARG A 88 4.69 1.52 0.86
N MET A 89 3.80 2.44 1.20
CA MET A 89 3.12 2.43 2.48
C MET A 89 1.92 1.49 2.42
N TYR A 90 1.71 0.64 3.43
CA TYR A 90 0.61 -0.31 3.48
C TYR A 90 0.15 -0.60 4.91
N THR A 91 -1.09 -1.06 5.05
CA THR A 91 -1.60 -1.65 6.31
C THR A 91 -1.57 -3.16 6.23
N LEU A 92 -1.60 -3.83 7.37
CA LEU A 92 -1.88 -5.26 7.39
C LEU A 92 -3.32 -5.51 6.89
N PRO A 93 -3.59 -6.67 6.25
CA PRO A 93 -4.95 -7.07 5.91
C PRO A 93 -5.82 -7.23 7.14
N GLU A 94 -6.96 -6.55 7.16
CA GLU A 94 -8.04 -6.72 8.14
C GLU A 94 -9.13 -7.58 7.50
N GLU A 95 -9.58 -8.61 8.21
CA GLU A 95 -10.66 -9.50 7.74
C GLU A 95 -12.02 -8.95 8.18
N ASP A 96 -12.89 -8.65 7.22
CA ASP A 96 -14.22 -8.10 7.50
C ASP A 96 -15.31 -9.20 7.46
N LEU A 97 -15.10 -10.26 6.67
CA LEU A 97 -16.06 -11.35 6.50
C LEU A 97 -15.32 -12.66 6.19
N GLU A 98 -15.76 -13.74 6.83
CA GLU A 98 -15.37 -15.11 6.50
C GLU A 98 -16.63 -15.98 6.39
N LEU A 99 -16.74 -16.72 5.29
CA LEU A 99 -17.73 -17.78 5.10
C LEU A 99 -16.97 -19.10 4.90
N PRO A 100 -17.08 -20.05 5.85
CA PRO A 100 -16.41 -21.34 5.74
C PRO A 100 -17.06 -22.17 4.62
N GLY A 101 -16.25 -23.01 3.99
CA GLY A 101 -16.69 -23.87 2.91
C GLY A 101 -15.52 -24.64 2.31
N PRO A 102 -15.78 -25.53 1.35
CA PRO A 102 -14.73 -26.27 0.66
C PRO A 102 -13.78 -25.35 -0.14
N LEU A 103 -14.30 -24.22 -0.63
CA LEU A 103 -13.52 -23.05 -1.05
C LEU A 103 -13.92 -21.86 -0.16
N PRO A 104 -13.19 -21.58 0.94
CA PRO A 104 -13.55 -20.52 1.87
C PRO A 104 -13.58 -19.14 1.22
N LEU A 105 -14.64 -18.38 1.48
CA LEU A 105 -14.73 -16.97 1.10
C LEU A 105 -14.23 -16.12 2.27
N SER A 106 -13.07 -15.49 2.11
CA SER A 106 -12.52 -14.54 3.08
C SER A 106 -12.34 -13.17 2.42
N PHE A 107 -13.09 -12.19 2.91
CA PHE A 107 -13.00 -10.79 2.49
C PHE A 107 -12.06 -10.04 3.43
N LYS A 108 -10.92 -9.62 2.89
CA LYS A 108 -9.93 -8.83 3.64
C LYS A 108 -9.68 -7.53 2.92
N ARG A 109 -9.60 -6.42 3.66
CA ARG A 109 -9.22 -5.10 3.14
C ARG A 109 -7.86 -4.68 3.66
N GLN A 110 -7.14 -3.90 2.86
CA GLN A 110 -5.89 -3.25 3.25
C GLN A 110 -5.71 -1.95 2.47
N TYR A 111 -4.91 -1.04 3.02
CA TYR A 111 -4.47 0.14 2.31
C TYR A 111 -3.11 -0.11 1.64
N SER A 112 -2.90 0.48 0.46
CA SER A 112 -1.62 0.53 -0.25
C SER A 112 -1.46 1.91 -0.92
N SER A 113 -0.35 2.61 -0.66
CA SER A 113 -0.09 3.90 -1.30
C SER A 113 0.15 3.79 -2.81
N PHE A 114 0.49 2.59 -3.30
CA PHE A 114 0.63 2.32 -4.74
C PHE A 114 -0.69 2.38 -5.49
N THR A 115 -1.82 2.25 -4.79
CA THR A 115 -3.16 2.33 -5.36
C THR A 115 -3.86 3.64 -5.00
N ASN A 116 -3.12 4.68 -4.58
CA ASN A 116 -3.69 5.98 -4.20
C ASN A 116 -4.46 6.71 -5.33
N SER A 117 -4.26 6.31 -6.58
CA SER A 117 -4.95 6.83 -7.77
C SER A 117 -6.05 5.89 -8.27
N ARG A 118 -6.28 4.76 -7.59
CA ARG A 118 -7.26 3.74 -7.94
C ARG A 118 -8.34 3.68 -6.86
N ASP A 119 -9.58 3.85 -7.28
CA ASP A 119 -10.75 3.50 -6.49
C ASP A 119 -11.36 2.23 -7.05
N ILE A 120 -11.60 1.25 -6.17
CA ILE A 120 -12.17 -0.06 -6.48
C ILE A 120 -13.45 -0.33 -5.69
N GLY A 121 -14.15 0.73 -5.25
CA GLY A 121 -15.40 0.63 -4.50
C GLY A 121 -15.24 0.77 -2.97
N LEU A 122 -14.01 0.89 -2.47
CA LEU A 122 -13.71 1.15 -1.04
C LEU A 122 -13.05 2.52 -0.80
N GLY A 123 -12.87 3.32 -1.86
CA GLY A 123 -12.12 4.57 -1.85
C GLY A 123 -10.65 4.41 -2.26
N TYR A 124 -10.03 5.54 -2.59
CA TYR A 124 -8.66 5.59 -3.10
C TYR A 124 -7.63 4.97 -2.16
N GLY A 125 -6.76 4.12 -2.69
CA GLY A 125 -5.70 3.45 -1.94
C GLY A 125 -6.15 2.20 -1.17
N TRP A 126 -7.44 1.95 -1.04
CA TRP A 126 -7.94 0.70 -0.47
C TRP A 126 -7.97 -0.41 -1.53
N VAL A 127 -7.58 -1.61 -1.11
CA VAL A 127 -7.67 -2.85 -1.89
C VAL A 127 -8.28 -3.96 -1.04
N HIS A 128 -8.85 -4.98 -1.68
CA HIS A 128 -9.40 -6.14 -0.98
C HIS A 128 -9.03 -7.48 -1.64
N SER A 129 -9.23 -8.61 -0.93
CA SER A 129 -8.85 -9.97 -1.35
C SER A 129 -9.41 -10.44 -2.71
N TYR A 130 -10.48 -9.78 -3.19
CA TYR A 130 -11.13 -10.04 -4.49
C TYR A 130 -10.85 -8.96 -5.54
N ALA A 131 -10.02 -7.96 -5.23
CA ALA A 131 -9.67 -6.86 -6.13
C ALA A 131 -8.57 -7.23 -7.15
N TRP A 132 -8.61 -8.45 -7.67
CA TRP A 132 -7.74 -8.86 -8.78
C TRP A 132 -8.29 -8.26 -10.07
N GLU A 133 -7.41 -7.66 -10.87
CA GLU A 133 -7.79 -7.01 -12.12
C GLU A 133 -6.67 -7.17 -13.16
N VAL A 134 -7.03 -7.39 -14.41
CA VAL A 134 -6.11 -7.23 -15.54
C VAL A 134 -6.37 -5.91 -16.23
N GLU A 135 -5.32 -5.12 -16.48
CA GLU A 135 -5.37 -3.88 -17.25
C GLU A 135 -4.48 -4.04 -18.49
N VAL A 136 -5.08 -3.95 -19.68
CA VAL A 136 -4.35 -3.99 -20.95
C VAL A 136 -3.87 -2.58 -21.30
N LYS A 137 -2.55 -2.42 -21.41
CA LYS A 137 -1.87 -1.19 -21.85
C LYS A 137 -1.35 -1.35 -23.28
N ALA A 138 -0.85 -0.27 -23.86
CA ALA A 138 -0.41 -0.24 -25.25
C ALA A 138 0.67 -1.29 -25.61
N THR A 139 1.51 -1.68 -24.65
CA THR A 139 2.66 -2.57 -24.89
C THR A 139 2.73 -3.78 -23.96
N LYS A 140 1.80 -3.88 -23.00
CA LYS A 140 1.84 -4.89 -21.94
C LYS A 140 0.49 -5.10 -21.31
N THR A 141 0.36 -6.21 -20.61
CA THR A 141 -0.77 -6.55 -19.76
C THR A 141 -0.33 -6.43 -18.30
N VAL A 142 -1.09 -5.72 -17.47
CA VAL A 142 -0.78 -5.52 -16.06
C VAL A 142 -1.77 -6.28 -15.21
N VAL A 143 -1.30 -7.22 -14.39
CA VAL A 143 -2.12 -7.92 -13.40
C VAL A 143 -1.98 -7.20 -12.07
N TRP A 144 -3.04 -6.52 -11.65
CA TRP A 144 -3.17 -5.93 -10.34
C TRP A 144 -3.58 -6.98 -9.31
N THR A 145 -2.89 -6.95 -8.18
CA THR A 145 -3.06 -7.90 -7.08
C THR A 145 -3.98 -7.34 -6.01
N HIS A 146 -4.55 -8.24 -5.22
CA HIS A 146 -5.32 -7.90 -4.02
C HIS A 146 -4.53 -7.16 -2.91
N THR A 147 -3.21 -6.98 -3.07
CA THR A 147 -2.34 -6.23 -2.14
C THR A 147 -1.97 -4.84 -2.65
N GLY A 148 -2.52 -4.42 -3.79
CA GLY A 148 -2.24 -3.13 -4.39
C GLY A 148 -0.82 -3.05 -4.98
N THR A 149 -0.27 -4.21 -5.35
CA THR A 149 0.92 -4.35 -6.19
C THR A 149 0.52 -4.91 -7.56
N TRP A 150 1.46 -5.01 -8.49
CA TRP A 150 1.17 -5.55 -9.82
C TRP A 150 2.32 -6.39 -10.38
N GLU A 151 1.99 -7.19 -11.39
CA GLU A 151 2.94 -7.86 -12.25
C GLU A 151 2.67 -7.50 -13.72
N ASP A 152 3.74 -7.26 -14.48
CA ASP A 152 3.68 -6.99 -15.90
C ASP A 152 3.85 -8.30 -16.70
N PHE A 153 3.01 -8.46 -17.72
CA PHE A 153 3.01 -9.55 -18.68
C PHE A 153 3.11 -8.99 -20.11
N PRO A 154 3.60 -9.76 -21.09
CA PRO A 154 3.48 -9.38 -22.50
C PRO A 154 2.00 -9.29 -22.92
N LEU A 155 1.75 -8.65 -24.06
CA LEU A 155 0.44 -8.74 -24.71
C LEU A 155 0.19 -10.19 -25.14
N LEU A 156 -1.04 -10.65 -24.94
CA LEU A 156 -1.47 -12.02 -25.23
C LEU A 156 -2.65 -11.99 -26.20
N GLU A 157 -2.54 -12.79 -27.24
CA GLU A 157 -3.66 -13.12 -28.14
C GLU A 157 -4.56 -14.18 -27.49
N PRO A 158 -5.86 -14.24 -27.84
CA PRO A 158 -6.75 -15.31 -27.38
C PRO A 158 -6.16 -16.70 -27.58
N GLY A 159 -6.21 -17.53 -26.52
CA GLY A 159 -5.64 -18.87 -26.47
C GLY A 159 -4.17 -18.93 -26.03
N GLN A 160 -3.46 -17.80 -25.94
CA GLN A 160 -2.09 -17.77 -25.43
C GLN A 160 -2.03 -17.80 -23.90
N ALA A 161 -1.03 -18.49 -23.37
CA ALA A 161 -0.68 -18.47 -21.96
C ALA A 161 0.81 -18.21 -21.79
N VAL A 162 1.18 -17.46 -20.76
CA VAL A 162 2.58 -17.16 -20.44
C VAL A 162 2.78 -17.24 -18.93
N GLN A 163 3.97 -17.66 -18.52
CA GLN A 163 4.40 -17.66 -17.14
C GLN A 163 5.14 -16.36 -16.82
N GLY A 164 4.69 -15.67 -15.77
CA GLY A 164 5.31 -14.45 -15.24
C GLY A 164 6.54 -14.72 -14.39
N LYS A 165 7.16 -13.64 -13.88
CA LYS A 165 8.35 -13.69 -13.03
C LYS A 165 8.11 -14.42 -11.70
N TRP A 166 6.88 -14.41 -11.19
CA TRP A 166 6.52 -15.07 -9.93
C TRP A 166 6.03 -16.50 -10.13
N GLY A 167 6.14 -17.03 -11.34
CA GLY A 167 5.61 -18.35 -11.70
C GLY A 167 4.12 -18.35 -12.02
N TRP A 168 3.43 -17.22 -11.88
CA TRP A 168 2.01 -17.11 -12.20
C TRP A 168 1.76 -17.34 -13.69
N ILE A 169 0.73 -18.09 -14.03
CA ILE A 169 0.35 -18.33 -15.42
C ILE A 169 -0.84 -17.44 -15.74
N LEU A 170 -0.65 -16.52 -16.68
CA LEU A 170 -1.72 -15.70 -17.23
C LEU A 170 -2.10 -16.25 -18.59
N ARG A 171 -3.37 -16.64 -18.76
CA ARG A 171 -3.94 -17.09 -20.02
C ARG A 171 -4.96 -16.07 -20.52
N ARG A 172 -4.89 -15.72 -21.80
CA ARG A 172 -5.89 -14.89 -22.47
C ARG A 172 -7.00 -15.78 -23.03
N GLU A 173 -8.22 -15.53 -22.59
CA GLU A 173 -9.45 -16.08 -23.17
C GLU A 173 -10.04 -15.12 -24.21
N THR A 174 -11.05 -15.57 -24.95
CA THR A 174 -11.74 -14.76 -25.96
C THR A 174 -12.33 -13.48 -25.36
N ASP A 175 -12.92 -13.57 -24.17
CA ASP A 175 -13.64 -12.52 -23.45
C ASP A 175 -12.96 -12.08 -22.15
N GLY A 176 -11.82 -12.68 -21.80
CA GLY A 176 -11.27 -12.54 -20.46
C GLY A 176 -9.84 -13.01 -20.27
N TYR A 177 -9.47 -13.18 -19.01
CA TYR A 177 -8.20 -13.76 -18.60
C TYR A 177 -8.44 -14.80 -17.51
N VAL A 178 -7.62 -15.83 -17.50
CA VAL A 178 -7.51 -16.76 -16.37
C VAL A 178 -6.12 -16.61 -15.78
N LEU A 179 -6.06 -16.37 -14.46
CA LEU A 179 -4.82 -16.30 -13.70
C LEU A 179 -4.71 -17.50 -12.76
N ASP A 180 -3.60 -18.22 -12.88
CA ASP A 180 -3.17 -19.27 -11.96
C ASP A 180 -1.95 -18.78 -11.16
N THR A 181 -2.11 -18.60 -9.85
CA THR A 181 -1.02 -18.19 -8.95
C THR A 181 -0.25 -19.39 -8.38
N ASN A 182 -0.51 -20.61 -8.88
CA ASN A 182 -0.03 -21.91 -8.40
C ASN A 182 -0.48 -22.27 -6.98
N GLU A 183 -1.57 -21.68 -6.51
CA GLU A 183 -2.16 -21.99 -5.19
C GLU A 183 -3.31 -23.01 -5.28
N GLY A 184 -3.58 -23.56 -6.46
CA GLY A 184 -4.68 -24.49 -6.71
C GLY A 184 -6.06 -23.82 -6.81
N VAL A 185 -6.08 -22.49 -6.95
CA VAL A 185 -7.28 -21.68 -7.18
C VAL A 185 -7.07 -20.78 -8.38
N TRP A 186 -7.90 -20.96 -9.40
CA TRP A 186 -7.90 -20.15 -10.61
C TRP A 186 -8.80 -18.94 -10.44
N ARG A 187 -8.44 -17.85 -11.12
CA ARG A 187 -9.16 -16.57 -11.13
C ARG A 187 -9.58 -16.25 -12.55
N ALA A 188 -10.88 -16.29 -12.83
CA ALA A 188 -11.40 -15.82 -14.11
C ALA A 188 -11.73 -14.34 -14.01
N MET A 189 -11.32 -13.58 -15.03
CA MET A 189 -11.51 -12.15 -15.11
C MET A 189 -12.17 -11.80 -16.44
N LEU A 190 -13.32 -11.15 -16.38
CA LEU A 190 -14.08 -10.71 -17.56
C LEU A 190 -14.05 -9.20 -17.70
N HIS A 191 -14.30 -8.77 -18.93
CA HIS A 191 -14.24 -7.38 -19.34
C HIS A 191 -15.15 -6.45 -18.53
N SER A 192 -14.58 -5.36 -18.01
CA SER A 192 -15.29 -4.19 -17.44
C SER A 192 -15.67 -3.23 -18.57
N GLU A 193 -16.67 -2.37 -18.38
CA GLU A 193 -17.26 -1.48 -19.42
C GLU A 193 -16.29 -0.71 -20.35
N ASP A 194 -15.01 -0.55 -19.98
CA ASP A 194 -14.04 0.37 -20.60
C ASP A 194 -13.15 -0.21 -21.72
N GLY A 195 -13.28 -1.47 -22.12
CA GLY A 195 -12.44 -2.04 -23.18
C GLY A 195 -11.20 -2.76 -22.69
N LYS A 196 -10.68 -2.32 -21.54
CA LYS A 196 -9.25 -2.43 -21.23
C LYS A 196 -8.98 -3.03 -19.86
N ARG A 197 -9.98 -3.07 -19.00
CA ARG A 197 -9.90 -3.70 -17.69
C ARG A 197 -10.74 -4.96 -17.65
N PHE A 198 -10.24 -5.95 -16.94
CA PHE A 198 -10.91 -7.22 -16.70
C PHE A 198 -10.92 -7.46 -15.20
N ARG A 199 -12.13 -7.55 -14.62
CA ARG A 199 -12.31 -7.72 -13.18
C ARG A 199 -12.55 -9.18 -12.85
N LEU A 200 -12.12 -9.58 -11.66
CA LEU A 200 -12.36 -10.92 -11.14
C LEU A 200 -13.86 -11.19 -11.06
N THR A 201 -14.37 -12.12 -11.86
CA THR A 201 -15.77 -12.57 -11.78
C THR A 201 -15.89 -13.91 -11.10
N GLU A 202 -14.80 -14.68 -11.03
CA GLU A 202 -14.85 -16.02 -10.49
C GLU A 202 -13.52 -16.46 -9.86
N LYS A 203 -13.62 -17.18 -8.75
CA LYS A 203 -12.57 -18.06 -8.24
C LYS A 203 -13.05 -19.49 -8.20
N TYR A 204 -12.23 -20.43 -8.68
CA TYR A 204 -12.59 -21.84 -8.65
C TYR A 204 -11.39 -22.74 -8.37
N ASP A 205 -11.63 -23.92 -7.81
CA ASP A 205 -10.61 -24.91 -7.51
C ASP A 205 -10.73 -26.17 -8.39
N ARG A 206 -9.84 -27.15 -8.17
CA ARG A 206 -9.77 -28.39 -8.96
C ARG A 206 -10.95 -29.34 -8.71
N ASN A 207 -11.68 -29.12 -7.62
CA ASN A 207 -12.82 -29.93 -7.20
C ASN A 207 -14.15 -29.28 -7.64
N ASP A 208 -14.10 -28.25 -8.49
CA ASP A 208 -15.26 -27.51 -8.98
C ASP A 208 -16.00 -26.67 -7.90
N ASN A 209 -15.33 -26.36 -6.79
CA ASN A 209 -15.86 -25.36 -5.85
C ASN A 209 -15.67 -23.96 -6.45
N ARG A 210 -16.70 -23.11 -6.38
CA ARG A 210 -16.74 -21.79 -7.05
C ARG A 210 -17.19 -20.67 -6.13
N ILE A 211 -16.59 -19.49 -6.30
CA ILE A 211 -17.04 -18.21 -5.76
C ILE A 211 -17.23 -17.28 -6.96
N GLU A 212 -18.45 -16.81 -7.18
CA GLU A 212 -18.81 -15.87 -8.24
C GLU A 212 -19.00 -14.46 -7.68
N LEU A 213 -18.64 -13.45 -8.48
CA LEU A 213 -18.70 -12.03 -8.13
C LEU A 213 -19.52 -11.28 -9.17
N ASP A 214 -20.66 -10.76 -8.74
CA ASP A 214 -21.51 -9.89 -9.53
C ASP A 214 -21.30 -8.42 -9.13
N TYR A 215 -20.93 -7.60 -10.12
CA TYR A 215 -20.72 -6.17 -9.92
C TYR A 215 -21.97 -5.38 -10.32
N GLN A 216 -22.48 -4.56 -9.41
CA GLN A 216 -23.58 -3.63 -9.72
C GLN A 216 -22.99 -2.23 -10.01
N ASN A 217 -23.38 -1.63 -11.13
CA ASN A 217 -23.01 -0.25 -11.51
C ASN A 217 -21.51 0.00 -11.74
N GLY A 218 -20.74 -1.00 -12.18
CA GLY A 218 -19.37 -0.78 -12.64
C GLY A 218 -18.36 -0.40 -11.55
N ALA A 219 -18.67 -0.64 -10.27
CA ALA A 219 -17.74 -0.57 -9.14
C ALA A 219 -17.80 -1.88 -8.36
#